data_AF-A0A2K9CQY0-F1
#
_entry.id   AF-A0A2K9CQY0-F1
#
_cell.length_a   1.000
_cell.length_b   1.000
_cell.length_c   1.000
_cell.angle_alpha   90.00
_cell.angle_beta   90.00
_cell.angle_gamma   90.00
#
_symmetry.space_group_name_H-M   'P 1'
#
loop_
_entity.id
_entity.type
_entity.pdbx_description
1 polymer ?
#
loop_
_entity_poly.entity_id
_entity_poly.type
_entity_poly.pdbx_seq_one_letter_code
_entity_poly.pdbx_strand_id
1 'polypeptide(L)'
;MALSVQQRGGIFLVAVLCLLVVGICAPFSGHDLQRVMQIAIGVCAVLYGLWLSPLERWVDRPTGLGLVLIIGLGLVSSALAAQPLWAFTEVALFVSCAAIALAFAALRRQGGEPLDRALILMVVLLCLIKSSQYLYAGALAFSSGQPTLDPDLLLSGFSNKRFYGQFQTFTLPLLALPLLIPNVCRSLRGAAFALLCVWWLIAISGGTRGTWLGMGLAGAVLAVLGPWGRRWLGWQLAAVLGGLLLYWLVFTRLADYLGIEISNGASDRLTTSLSGRGPIWSQAWDMLVEHPWLGLGPMHFADIANPIAAHPHQAVLQWASEWGVPSALCVALLAWRGGWATVGVLQARALSTARADLLRLCLFAALVGALVQSMVDGVIVMPNSQVWLALVVGWLMALHVWRTPVTAVQPLAWQAWKTLSVLAVGLLVVIAVRDVPHFKYAQQQYLHTYNTHLQPRFWVQGVISH
;
A
#
# COMPACT_ATOMS: atom_id res chain seq x y z
N MET A 1 -30.19 -9.27 21.14
CA MET A 1 -30.37 -8.15 20.20
C MET A 1 -29.41 -8.32 19.03
N ALA A 2 -29.91 -8.45 17.80
CA ALA A 2 -29.05 -8.50 16.61
C ALA A 2 -28.63 -7.06 16.22
N LEU A 3 -27.32 -6.82 16.09
CA LEU A 3 -26.79 -5.52 15.64
C LEU A 3 -27.27 -5.18 14.23
N SER A 4 -27.59 -3.90 13.98
CA SER A 4 -27.91 -3.42 12.63
C SER A 4 -26.68 -3.43 11.71
N VAL A 5 -26.89 -3.41 10.39
CA VAL A 5 -25.80 -3.37 9.40
C VAL A 5 -24.91 -2.14 9.60
N GLN A 6 -25.50 -0.99 9.94
CA GLN A 6 -24.77 0.24 10.24
C GLN A 6 -23.92 0.11 11.52
N GLN A 7 -24.46 -0.49 12.58
CA GLN A 7 -23.71 -0.73 13.82
C GLN A 7 -22.52 -1.67 13.58
N ARG A 8 -22.73 -2.74 12.81
CA ARG A 8 -21.66 -3.67 12.41
C ARG A 8 -20.58 -2.96 11.57
N GLY A 9 -20.99 -2.08 10.66
CA GLY A 9 -20.07 -1.25 9.89
C GLY A 9 -19.23 -0.31 10.76
N GLY A 10 -19.85 0.30 11.78
CA GLY A 10 -19.14 1.10 12.78
C GLY A 10 -18.10 0.29 13.58
N ILE A 11 -18.47 -0.90 14.04
CA ILE A 11 -17.54 -1.81 14.74
C ILE A 11 -16.38 -2.22 13.83
N PHE A 12 -16.68 -2.60 12.58
CA PHE A 12 -15.67 -2.94 11.58
C PHE A 12 -14.69 -1.77 11.38
N LEU A 13 -15.21 -0.56 11.17
CA LEU A 13 -14.39 0.64 11.02
C LEU A 13 -13.47 0.84 12.22
N VAL A 14 -14.01 0.91 13.43
CA VAL A 14 -13.22 1.15 14.65
C VAL A 14 -12.15 0.08 14.83
N ALA A 15 -12.49 -1.20 14.64
CA ALA A 15 -11.53 -2.30 14.74
C ALA A 15 -10.38 -2.13 13.73
N VAL A 16 -10.68 -1.88 12.46
CA VAL A 16 -9.65 -1.70 11.43
C VAL A 16 -8.81 -0.45 11.68
N LEU A 17 -9.42 0.64 12.12
CA LEU A 17 -8.73 1.87 12.49
C LEU A 17 -7.74 1.63 13.64
N CYS A 18 -8.14 0.91 14.69
CA CYS A 18 -7.24 0.53 15.78
C CYS A 18 -6.08 -0.37 15.29
N LEU A 19 -6.38 -1.39 14.48
CA LEU A 19 -5.36 -2.29 13.93
C LEU A 19 -4.35 -1.55 13.04
N LEU A 20 -4.80 -0.59 12.22
CA LEU A 20 -3.93 0.25 11.42
C LEU A 20 -3.02 1.13 12.28
N VAL A 21 -3.57 1.76 13.33
CA VAL A 21 -2.77 2.58 14.27
C VAL A 21 -1.72 1.71 14.96
N VAL A 22 -2.08 0.53 15.45
CA VAL A 22 -1.11 -0.39 16.07
C VAL A 22 -0.05 -0.83 15.05
N GLY A 23 -0.47 -1.25 13.86
CA GLY A 23 0.44 -1.73 12.81
C GLY A 23 1.40 -0.66 12.27
N ILE A 24 1.03 0.62 12.26
CA ILE A 24 1.86 1.70 11.67
C ILE A 24 2.62 2.49 12.74
N CYS A 25 2.01 2.71 13.90
CA CYS A 25 2.51 3.64 14.91
C CYS A 25 3.13 2.97 16.13
N ALA A 26 2.92 1.68 16.38
CA ALA A 26 3.56 1.04 17.53
C ALA A 26 5.10 1.11 17.40
N PRO A 27 5.84 1.45 18.49
CA PRO A 27 7.29 1.59 18.44
C PRO A 27 8.02 0.26 18.16
N PHE A 28 7.38 -0.85 18.50
CA PHE A 28 7.82 -2.22 18.20
C PHE A 28 7.21 -2.77 16.90
N SER A 29 6.60 -1.93 16.07
CA SER A 29 6.07 -2.37 14.78
C SER A 29 7.20 -2.78 13.84
N GLY A 30 6.97 -3.90 13.16
CA GLY A 30 7.84 -4.49 12.16
C GLY A 30 7.02 -5.26 11.14
N HIS A 31 7.67 -5.73 10.09
CA HIS A 31 7.02 -6.40 8.95
C HIS A 31 6.07 -7.52 9.37
N ASP A 32 6.51 -8.40 10.28
CA ASP A 32 5.69 -9.53 10.72
C ASP A 32 4.45 -9.07 11.51
N LEU A 33 4.59 -8.08 12.39
CA LEU A 33 3.45 -7.51 13.10
C LEU A 33 2.47 -6.87 12.12
N GLN A 34 2.96 -6.15 11.12
CA GLN A 34 2.13 -5.54 10.07
C GLN A 34 1.37 -6.61 9.28
N ARG A 35 2.01 -7.76 8.98
CA ARG A 35 1.34 -8.90 8.35
C ARG A 35 0.26 -9.50 9.25
N VAL A 36 0.53 -9.69 10.55
CA VAL A 36 -0.48 -10.17 11.51
C VAL A 36 -1.66 -9.19 11.59
N MET A 37 -1.41 -7.88 11.63
CA MET A 37 -2.45 -6.86 11.62
C MET A 37 -3.26 -6.89 10.31
N GLN A 38 -2.63 -7.09 9.15
CA GLN A 38 -3.33 -7.26 7.88
C GLN A 38 -4.25 -8.49 7.90
N ILE A 39 -3.79 -9.63 8.42
CA ILE A 39 -4.62 -10.84 8.56
C ILE A 39 -5.82 -10.56 9.46
N ALA A 40 -5.61 -9.87 10.59
CA ALA A 40 -6.69 -9.46 11.49
C ALA A 40 -7.70 -8.51 10.81
N ILE A 41 -7.23 -7.54 10.02
CA ILE A 41 -8.09 -6.66 9.20
C ILE A 41 -8.88 -7.50 8.18
N GLY A 42 -8.25 -8.52 7.57
CA GLY A 42 -8.90 -9.48 6.70
C GLY A 42 -10.02 -10.26 7.39
N VAL A 43 -9.80 -10.73 8.62
CA VAL A 43 -10.83 -11.36 9.47
C VAL A 43 -12.00 -10.40 9.70
N CYS A 44 -11.71 -9.16 10.11
CA CYS A 44 -12.74 -8.13 10.30
C CYS A 44 -13.55 -7.88 9.02
N ALA A 45 -12.88 -7.82 7.86
CA ALA A 45 -13.52 -7.57 6.57
C ALA A 45 -14.42 -8.73 6.15
N VAL A 46 -13.97 -9.98 6.32
CA VAL A 46 -14.79 -11.17 6.04
C VAL A 46 -15.99 -11.23 6.98
N LEU A 47 -15.78 -11.04 8.28
CA LEU A 47 -16.88 -11.02 9.25
C LEU A 47 -17.93 -9.96 8.89
N TYR A 48 -17.53 -8.74 8.54
CA TYR A 48 -18.45 -7.72 8.06
C TYR A 48 -19.14 -8.13 6.74
N GLY A 49 -18.39 -8.67 5.79
CA GLY A 49 -18.88 -9.10 4.48
C GLY A 49 -19.91 -10.24 4.52
N LEU A 50 -19.81 -11.16 5.49
CA LEU A 50 -20.78 -12.24 5.68
C LEU A 50 -22.20 -11.73 6.00
N TRP A 51 -22.31 -10.54 6.61
CA TRP A 51 -23.58 -9.90 6.95
C TRP A 51 -24.15 -9.02 5.84
N LEU A 52 -23.40 -8.79 4.77
CA LEU A 52 -23.88 -8.02 3.64
C LEU A 52 -24.81 -8.91 2.82
N SER A 53 -26.04 -8.41 2.62
CA SER A 53 -26.97 -8.98 1.65
C SER A 53 -26.31 -9.05 0.27
N PRO A 54 -26.75 -9.97 -0.62
CA PRO A 54 -26.24 -10.02 -1.98
C PRO A 54 -26.32 -8.63 -2.61
N LEU A 55 -25.16 -8.00 -2.72
CA LEU A 55 -25.08 -6.62 -3.17
C LEU A 55 -25.38 -6.59 -4.66
N GLU A 56 -25.86 -5.44 -5.11
CA GLU A 56 -25.83 -5.09 -6.52
C GLU A 56 -24.45 -5.39 -7.10
N ARG A 57 -24.42 -5.72 -8.39
CA ARG A 57 -23.20 -6.12 -9.08
C ARG A 57 -22.12 -5.04 -8.92
N TRP A 58 -21.08 -5.32 -8.13
CA TRP A 58 -19.98 -4.36 -7.87
C TRP A 58 -19.11 -4.08 -9.08
N VAL A 59 -19.03 -5.05 -9.98
CA VAL A 59 -18.22 -5.03 -11.18
C VAL A 59 -19.05 -5.56 -12.34
N ASP A 60 -18.86 -4.98 -13.53
CA ASP A 60 -19.51 -5.47 -14.74
C ASP A 60 -19.04 -6.89 -15.14
N ARG A 61 -19.77 -7.51 -16.08
CA ARG A 61 -19.49 -8.88 -16.57
C ARG A 61 -18.04 -9.12 -16.99
N PRO A 62 -17.42 -8.29 -17.85
CA PRO A 62 -16.05 -8.56 -18.29
C PRO A 62 -15.05 -8.49 -17.14
N THR A 63 -15.21 -7.55 -16.19
CA THR A 63 -14.36 -7.50 -14.99
C THR A 63 -14.53 -8.73 -14.12
N GLY A 64 -15.78 -9.17 -13.89
CA GLY A 64 -16.04 -10.37 -13.12
C GLY A 64 -15.39 -11.61 -13.74
N LEU A 65 -15.46 -11.76 -15.06
CA LEU A 65 -14.80 -12.85 -15.79
C LEU A 65 -13.27 -12.77 -15.66
N GLY A 66 -12.69 -11.58 -15.82
CA GLY A 66 -11.25 -11.37 -15.64
C GLY A 66 -10.77 -11.74 -14.23
N LEU A 67 -11.53 -11.35 -13.20
CA LEU A 67 -11.21 -11.71 -11.80
C LEU A 67 -11.31 -13.22 -11.56
N VAL A 68 -12.34 -13.88 -12.09
CA VAL A 68 -12.48 -15.34 -12.01
C VAL A 68 -11.32 -16.03 -12.72
N LEU A 69 -10.90 -15.52 -13.88
CA LEU A 69 -9.76 -16.07 -14.62
C LEU A 69 -8.44 -15.91 -13.84
N ILE A 70 -8.18 -14.74 -13.26
CA ILE A 70 -6.98 -14.49 -12.43
C ILE A 70 -6.93 -15.45 -11.25
N ILE A 71 -8.05 -15.59 -10.51
CA ILE A 71 -8.14 -16.50 -9.36
C ILE A 71 -8.00 -17.96 -9.84
N GLY A 72 -8.68 -18.34 -10.91
CA GLY A 72 -8.64 -19.70 -11.46
C GLY A 72 -7.23 -20.10 -11.89
N LEU A 73 -6.55 -19.25 -12.66
CA LEU A 73 -5.15 -19.46 -13.06
C LEU A 73 -4.22 -19.53 -11.84
N GLY A 74 -4.42 -18.64 -10.85
CA GLY A 74 -3.64 -18.65 -9.60
C GLY A 74 -3.81 -19.93 -8.79
N LEU A 75 -5.04 -20.46 -8.69
CA LEU A 75 -5.31 -21.72 -7.99
C LEU A 75 -4.68 -22.92 -8.71
N VAL A 76 -4.78 -22.98 -10.04
CA VAL A 76 -4.15 -24.04 -10.83
C VAL A 76 -2.63 -23.95 -10.73
N SER A 77 -2.06 -22.76 -10.88
CA SER A 77 -0.62 -22.51 -10.71
C SER A 77 -0.14 -22.93 -9.31
N SER A 78 -0.91 -22.58 -8.26
CA SER A 78 -0.59 -22.94 -6.88
C SER A 78 -0.61 -24.45 -6.63
N ALA A 79 -1.54 -25.18 -7.26
CA ALA A 79 -1.63 -26.63 -7.13
C ALA A 79 -0.45 -27.37 -7.80
N LEU A 80 0.18 -26.75 -8.81
CA LEU A 80 1.29 -27.31 -9.57
C LEU A 80 2.67 -26.84 -9.08
N ALA A 81 2.70 -25.89 -8.13
CA ALA A 81 3.94 -25.29 -7.65
C ALA A 81 4.73 -26.23 -6.73
N ALA A 82 6.04 -26.01 -6.61
CA ALA A 82 6.92 -26.84 -5.77
C ALA A 82 6.54 -26.79 -4.28
N GLN A 83 6.07 -25.63 -3.81
CA GLN A 83 5.61 -25.38 -2.45
C GLN A 83 4.14 -24.91 -2.44
N PRO A 84 3.15 -25.81 -2.65
CA PRO A 84 1.74 -25.42 -2.83
C PRO A 84 1.16 -24.60 -1.68
N LEU A 85 1.56 -24.89 -0.43
CA LEU A 85 1.06 -24.18 0.74
C LEU A 85 1.41 -22.69 0.70
N TRP A 86 2.64 -22.34 0.30
CA TRP A 86 3.07 -20.96 0.16
C TRP A 86 2.41 -20.27 -1.05
N ALA A 87 2.22 -21.00 -2.14
CA ALA A 87 1.48 -20.49 -3.29
C ALA A 87 0.02 -20.15 -2.95
N PHE A 88 -0.71 -21.08 -2.31
CA PHE A 88 -2.07 -20.81 -1.82
C PHE A 88 -2.11 -19.68 -0.78
N THR A 89 -1.05 -19.51 0.02
CA THR A 89 -0.94 -18.41 0.98
C THR A 89 -0.91 -17.05 0.26
N GLU A 90 -0.23 -16.93 -0.87
CA GLU A 90 -0.24 -15.67 -1.65
C GLU A 90 -1.58 -15.43 -2.35
N VAL A 91 -2.20 -16.47 -2.90
CA VAL A 91 -3.59 -16.37 -3.42
C VAL A 91 -4.53 -15.88 -2.32
N ALA A 92 -4.41 -16.46 -1.12
CA ALA A 92 -5.22 -16.09 0.03
C ALA A 92 -5.00 -14.63 0.47
N LEU A 93 -3.76 -14.11 0.38
CA LEU A 93 -3.49 -12.70 0.62
C LEU A 93 -4.23 -11.79 -0.37
N PHE A 94 -4.18 -12.07 -1.67
CA PHE A 94 -4.87 -11.24 -2.66
C PHE A 94 -6.39 -11.31 -2.52
N VAL A 95 -6.95 -12.49 -2.22
CA VAL A 95 -8.37 -12.64 -1.88
C VAL A 95 -8.73 -11.84 -0.63
N SER A 96 -7.90 -11.90 0.41
CA SER A 96 -8.09 -11.11 1.64
C SER A 96 -8.06 -9.60 1.36
N CYS A 97 -7.11 -9.12 0.56
CA CYS A 97 -7.07 -7.72 0.12
C CYS A 97 -8.32 -7.31 -0.68
N ALA A 98 -8.81 -8.17 -1.56
CA ALA A 98 -10.06 -7.92 -2.28
C ALA A 98 -11.28 -7.90 -1.33
N ALA A 99 -11.32 -8.74 -0.29
CA ALA A 99 -12.34 -8.68 0.75
C ALA A 99 -12.28 -7.38 1.56
N ILE A 100 -11.08 -6.90 1.90
CA ILE A 100 -10.87 -5.61 2.55
C ILE A 100 -11.39 -4.47 1.65
N ALA A 101 -11.04 -4.48 0.35
CA ALA A 101 -11.50 -3.46 -0.60
C ALA A 101 -13.03 -3.44 -0.71
N LEU A 102 -13.68 -4.60 -0.85
CA LEU A 102 -15.14 -4.69 -0.91
C LEU A 102 -15.81 -4.28 0.42
N ALA A 103 -15.23 -4.63 1.57
CA ALA A 103 -15.73 -4.21 2.86
C ALA A 103 -15.71 -2.67 3.01
N PHE A 104 -14.60 -2.02 2.66
CA PHE A 104 -14.53 -0.55 2.64
C PHE A 104 -15.48 0.07 1.62
N ALA A 105 -15.61 -0.54 0.45
CA ALA A 105 -16.52 -0.04 -0.58
C ALA A 105 -17.99 -0.09 -0.10
N ALA A 106 -18.40 -1.20 0.51
CA ALA A 106 -19.72 -1.39 1.11
C ALA A 106 -19.96 -0.42 2.27
N LEU A 107 -18.99 -0.31 3.18
CA LEU A 107 -19.05 0.60 4.31
C LEU A 107 -19.26 2.04 3.83
N ARG A 108 -18.53 2.48 2.80
CA ARG A 108 -18.66 3.83 2.25
C ARG A 108 -19.98 4.07 1.54
N ARG A 109 -20.50 3.09 0.79
CA ARG A 109 -21.82 3.23 0.15
C ARG A 109 -22.95 3.35 1.17
N GLN A 110 -22.85 2.66 2.30
CA GLN A 110 -23.87 2.70 3.36
C GLN A 110 -23.71 3.88 4.32
N GLY A 111 -22.47 4.27 4.64
CA GLY A 111 -22.15 5.29 5.65
C GLY A 111 -22.11 6.73 5.14
N GLY A 112 -22.10 6.96 3.83
CA GLY A 112 -22.13 8.30 3.25
C GLY A 112 -20.84 9.12 3.44
N GLU A 113 -20.93 10.43 3.20
CA GLU A 113 -19.79 11.37 3.34
C GLU A 113 -19.12 11.39 4.74
N PRO A 114 -19.82 11.19 5.87
CA PRO A 114 -19.17 11.17 7.19
C PRO A 114 -18.02 10.16 7.28
N LEU A 115 -18.11 9.02 6.58
CA LEU A 115 -17.03 8.05 6.53
C LEU A 115 -15.77 8.61 5.85
N ASP A 116 -15.93 9.40 4.79
CA ASP A 116 -14.79 10.03 4.12
C ASP A 116 -14.01 10.92 5.10
N ARG A 117 -14.74 11.66 5.94
CA ARG A 117 -14.14 12.53 6.95
C ARG A 117 -13.40 11.72 8.02
N ALA A 118 -13.97 10.61 8.48
CA ALA A 118 -13.32 9.73 9.44
C ALA A 118 -12.03 9.10 8.88
N LEU A 119 -12.05 8.63 7.63
CA LEU A 119 -10.88 8.05 6.98
C LEU A 119 -9.79 9.10 6.70
N ILE A 120 -10.15 10.31 6.25
CA ILE A 120 -9.18 11.41 6.10
C ILE A 120 -8.61 11.84 7.45
N LEU A 121 -9.45 11.93 8.50
CA LEU A 121 -8.97 12.22 9.84
C LEU A 121 -7.98 11.15 10.31
N MET A 122 -8.24 9.87 10.04
CA MET A 122 -7.28 8.80 10.33
C MET A 122 -5.96 9.01 9.58
N VAL A 123 -6.00 9.30 8.27
CA VAL A 123 -4.78 9.58 7.49
C VAL A 123 -3.98 10.72 8.14
N VAL A 124 -4.65 11.81 8.49
CA VAL A 124 -4.02 12.97 9.16
C VAL A 124 -3.44 12.58 10.52
N LEU A 125 -4.17 11.81 11.33
CA LEU A 125 -3.70 11.34 12.64
C LEU A 125 -2.48 10.43 12.52
N LEU A 126 -2.48 9.48 11.60
CA LEU A 126 -1.31 8.61 11.35
C LEU A 126 -0.10 9.45 10.94
N CYS A 127 -0.27 10.38 10.00
CA CYS A 127 0.82 11.25 9.56
C CYS A 127 1.32 12.16 10.68
N LEU A 128 0.42 12.68 11.53
CA LEU A 128 0.80 13.45 12.73
C LEU A 128 1.60 12.61 13.72
N ILE A 129 1.12 11.41 14.07
CA ILE A 129 1.84 10.52 15.00
C ILE A 129 3.22 10.19 14.46
N LYS A 130 3.32 9.82 13.18
CA LYS A 130 4.61 9.49 12.55
C LYS A 130 5.53 10.71 12.43
N SER A 131 4.98 11.90 12.15
CA SER A 131 5.75 13.14 12.16
C SER A 131 6.28 13.46 13.55
N SER A 132 5.46 13.32 14.58
CA SER A 132 5.89 13.52 15.97
C SER A 132 6.95 12.51 16.39
N GLN A 133 6.81 11.24 16.01
CA GLN A 133 7.83 10.21 16.26
C GLN A 133 9.16 10.56 15.61
N TYR A 134 9.12 11.01 14.35
CA TYR A 134 10.31 11.42 13.60
C TYR A 134 11.00 12.63 14.24
N LEU A 135 10.24 13.68 14.58
CA LEU A 135 10.76 14.88 15.22
C LEU A 135 11.32 14.58 16.62
N TYR A 136 10.65 13.72 17.38
CA TYR A 136 11.13 13.27 18.69
C TYR A 136 12.44 12.49 18.58
N ALA A 137 12.52 11.53 17.63
CA ALA A 137 13.76 10.81 17.37
C ALA A 137 14.88 11.76 16.93
N GLY A 138 14.57 12.76 16.10
CA GLY A 138 15.52 13.81 15.71
C GLY A 138 16.03 14.60 16.92
N ALA A 139 15.13 15.06 17.78
CA ALA A 139 15.50 15.79 19.00
C ALA A 139 16.39 14.97 19.95
N LEU A 140 16.15 13.66 20.06
CA LEU A 140 17.02 12.75 20.80
C LEU A 140 18.38 12.58 20.12
N ALA A 141 18.41 12.42 18.79
CA ALA A 141 19.65 12.26 18.04
C ALA A 141 20.54 13.51 18.19
N PHE A 142 19.98 14.70 18.03
CA PHE A 142 20.70 15.97 18.21
C PHE A 142 21.13 16.25 19.66
N SER A 143 20.44 15.70 20.67
CA SER A 143 20.81 15.87 22.08
C SER A 143 21.70 14.75 22.65
N SER A 144 21.92 13.68 21.89
CA SER A 144 22.67 12.50 22.32
C SER A 144 24.18 12.72 22.50
N GLY A 145 24.73 13.82 21.97
CA GLY A 145 26.17 14.07 21.94
C GLY A 145 26.95 13.18 20.96
N GLN A 146 26.26 12.39 20.13
CA GLN A 146 26.90 11.60 19.08
C GLN A 146 27.43 12.52 17.97
N PRO A 147 28.66 12.29 17.45
CA PRO A 147 29.25 13.13 16.42
C PRO A 147 28.64 12.90 15.03
N THR A 148 27.91 11.80 14.84
CA THR A 148 27.32 11.42 13.55
C THR A 148 25.83 11.12 13.70
N LEU A 149 25.02 11.56 12.74
CA LEU A 149 23.58 11.28 12.68
C LEU A 149 23.22 10.65 11.34
N ASP A 150 22.59 9.47 11.37
CA ASP A 150 21.98 8.84 10.20
C ASP A 150 20.45 9.10 10.18
N PRO A 151 19.93 9.85 9.19
CA PRO A 151 18.51 10.13 9.06
C PRO A 151 17.60 8.89 8.90
N ASP A 152 18.14 7.74 8.46
CA ASP A 152 17.37 6.51 8.32
C ASP A 152 16.94 5.95 9.69
N LEU A 153 17.75 6.17 10.73
CA LEU A 153 17.44 5.72 12.10
C LEU A 153 16.28 6.49 12.73
N LEU A 154 15.92 7.65 12.17
CA LEU A 154 14.78 8.45 12.61
C LEU A 154 13.44 7.85 12.14
N LEU A 155 13.47 6.95 11.15
CA LEU A 155 12.29 6.27 10.62
C LEU A 155 11.95 5.05 11.48
N SER A 156 11.03 5.21 12.43
CA SER A 156 10.59 4.11 13.30
C SER A 156 9.42 3.30 12.72
N GLY A 157 9.22 2.09 13.23
CA GLY A 157 8.01 1.27 13.02
C GLY A 157 7.89 0.56 11.66
N PHE A 158 8.93 0.60 10.83
CA PHE A 158 9.03 -0.18 9.59
C PHE A 158 10.39 -0.88 9.54
N SER A 159 10.43 -2.13 9.08
CA SER A 159 11.68 -2.89 8.96
C SER A 159 12.60 -2.39 7.83
N ASN A 160 12.06 -1.59 6.90
CA ASN A 160 12.81 -1.00 5.82
C ASN A 160 12.22 0.37 5.44
N LYS A 161 13.09 1.36 5.18
CA LYS A 161 12.69 2.70 4.74
C LYS A 161 11.86 2.70 3.46
N ARG A 162 12.03 1.72 2.58
CA ARG A 162 11.20 1.56 1.37
C ARG A 162 9.74 1.36 1.72
N PHE A 163 9.44 0.56 2.75
CA PHE A 163 8.07 0.28 3.17
C PHE A 163 7.41 1.53 3.79
N TYR A 164 8.21 2.32 4.50
CA TYR A 164 7.80 3.66 4.93
C TYR A 164 7.46 4.56 3.73
N GLY A 165 8.32 4.56 2.69
CA GLY A 165 8.08 5.29 1.45
C GLY A 165 6.79 4.88 0.74
N GLN A 166 6.49 3.58 0.67
CA GLN A 166 5.22 3.07 0.12
C GLN A 166 4.01 3.65 0.88
N PHE A 167 4.07 3.70 2.20
CA PHE A 167 3.04 4.35 3.03
C PHE A 167 2.94 5.86 2.75
N GLN A 168 4.07 6.55 2.55
CA GLN A 168 4.08 7.97 2.16
C GLN A 168 3.41 8.20 0.81
N THR A 169 3.68 7.36 -0.19
CA THR A 169 3.08 7.46 -1.53
C THR A 169 1.55 7.39 -1.51
N PHE A 170 0.97 6.58 -0.61
CA PHE A 170 -0.48 6.54 -0.43
C PHE A 170 -1.05 7.77 0.30
N THR A 171 -0.31 8.32 1.26
CA THR A 171 -0.82 9.36 2.18
C THR A 171 -0.54 10.79 1.72
N LEU A 172 0.60 11.04 1.05
CA LEU A 172 0.97 12.35 0.50
C LEU A 172 -0.15 12.98 -0.34
N PRO A 173 -0.81 12.24 -1.27
CA PRO A 173 -1.90 12.81 -2.04
C PRO A 173 -3.13 13.18 -1.23
N LEU A 174 -3.44 12.41 -0.19
CA LEU A 174 -4.61 12.58 0.67
C LEU A 174 -4.44 13.77 1.63
N LEU A 175 -3.23 14.01 2.13
CA LEU A 175 -2.93 15.16 2.99
C LEU A 175 -3.16 16.52 2.29
N ALA A 176 -3.12 16.57 0.96
CA ALA A 176 -3.41 17.79 0.20
C ALA A 176 -4.91 18.12 0.12
N LEU A 177 -5.81 17.18 0.45
CA LEU A 177 -7.26 17.36 0.29
C LEU A 177 -7.81 18.60 1.03
N PRO A 178 -7.47 18.86 2.32
CA PRO A 178 -7.94 20.07 3.01
C PRO A 178 -7.50 21.38 2.35
N LEU A 179 -6.40 21.37 1.59
CA LEU A 179 -5.87 22.53 0.88
C LEU A 179 -6.64 22.84 -0.41
N LEU A 180 -7.36 21.85 -0.95
CA LEU A 180 -8.21 21.99 -2.13
C LEU A 180 -9.62 22.46 -1.79
N ILE A 181 -10.13 22.15 -0.60
CA ILE A 181 -11.51 22.47 -0.20
C ILE A 181 -11.64 24.00 0.06
N PRO A 182 -12.56 24.70 -0.63
CA PRO A 182 -12.67 26.17 -0.54
C PRO A 182 -12.99 26.69 0.88
N ASN A 183 -13.81 25.96 1.65
CA ASN A 183 -14.39 26.41 2.92
C ASN A 183 -13.69 25.86 4.18
N VAL A 184 -12.41 25.49 4.07
CA VAL A 184 -11.59 25.11 5.23
C VAL A 184 -11.03 26.37 5.88
N CYS A 185 -11.11 26.47 7.22
CA CYS A 185 -10.61 27.62 7.96
C CYS A 185 -9.10 27.82 7.75
N ARG A 186 -8.62 29.07 7.83
CA ARG A 186 -7.22 29.41 7.52
C ARG A 186 -6.22 28.68 8.43
N SER A 187 -6.55 28.53 9.71
CA SER A 187 -5.71 27.80 10.68
C SER A 187 -5.57 26.33 10.31
N LEU A 188 -6.66 25.64 10.01
CA LEU A 188 -6.63 24.23 9.62
C LEU A 188 -5.91 24.04 8.27
N ARG A 189 -6.08 24.97 7.33
CA ARG A 189 -5.34 24.96 6.06
C ARG A 189 -3.83 25.14 6.30
N GLY A 190 -3.45 26.06 7.18
CA GLY A 190 -2.06 26.26 7.59
C GLY A 190 -1.47 25.02 8.26
N ALA A 191 -2.20 24.41 9.20
CA ALA A 191 -1.78 23.19 9.88
C ALA A 191 -1.63 22.00 8.92
N ALA A 192 -2.57 21.80 7.99
CA ALA A 192 -2.48 20.77 6.96
C ALA A 192 -1.28 20.99 6.03
N PHE A 193 -0.99 22.24 5.66
CA PHE A 193 0.18 22.57 4.85
C PHE A 193 1.49 22.34 5.61
N ALA A 194 1.56 22.76 6.88
CA ALA A 194 2.73 22.50 7.73
C ALA A 194 2.99 21.00 7.88
N LEU A 195 1.94 20.21 8.13
CA LEU A 195 2.04 18.74 8.16
C LEU A 195 2.52 18.18 6.83
N LEU A 196 2.02 18.69 5.69
CA LEU A 196 2.46 18.26 4.36
C LEU A 196 3.95 18.58 4.12
N CYS A 197 4.44 19.75 4.57
CA CYS A 197 5.87 20.10 4.52
C CYS A 197 6.72 19.16 5.37
N VAL A 198 6.29 18.84 6.59
CA VAL A 198 6.97 17.86 7.46
C VAL A 198 6.94 16.47 6.85
N TRP A 199 5.83 16.09 6.22
CA TRP A 199 5.73 14.79 5.55
C TRP A 199 6.68 14.67 4.35
N TRP A 200 6.85 15.76 3.59
CA TRP A 200 7.86 15.86 2.54
C TRP A 200 9.29 15.90 3.09
N LEU A 201 9.55 16.59 4.20
CA LEU A 201 10.84 16.52 4.92
C LEU A 201 11.22 15.07 5.19
N ILE A 202 10.30 14.26 5.73
CA ILE A 202 10.53 12.85 6.04
C ILE A 202 10.78 12.03 4.76
N ALA A 203 10.07 12.33 3.66
CA ALA A 203 10.28 11.66 2.37
C ALA A 203 11.65 11.99 1.75
N ILE A 204 12.08 13.26 1.88
CA ILE A 204 13.40 13.74 1.45
C ILE A 204 14.49 13.06 2.27
N SER A 205 14.39 13.10 3.60
CA SER A 205 15.39 12.50 4.50
C SER A 205 15.47 10.97 4.32
N GLY A 206 14.32 10.31 4.15
CA GLY A 206 14.26 8.86 3.95
C GLY A 206 14.80 8.40 2.59
N GLY A 207 15.01 9.31 1.62
CA GLY A 207 15.58 8.99 0.31
C GLY A 207 14.80 7.94 -0.48
N THR A 208 13.48 7.86 -0.30
CA THR A 208 12.65 6.81 -0.91
C THR A 208 12.40 7.12 -2.40
N ARG A 209 13.34 6.74 -3.26
CA ARG A 209 13.31 7.02 -4.73
C ARG A 209 12.00 6.60 -5.41
N GLY A 210 11.39 5.50 -4.98
CA GLY A 210 10.09 5.04 -5.49
C GLY A 210 8.95 6.03 -5.25
N THR A 211 8.94 6.70 -4.09
CA THR A 211 7.98 7.76 -3.74
C THR A 211 8.13 8.95 -4.68
N TRP A 212 9.36 9.39 -4.97
CA TRP A 212 9.63 10.48 -5.90
C TRP A 212 9.13 10.18 -7.31
N LEU A 213 9.44 9.00 -7.84
CA LEU A 213 8.97 8.56 -9.15
C LEU A 213 7.44 8.49 -9.19
N GLY A 214 6.82 7.88 -8.17
CA GLY A 214 5.38 7.75 -8.06
C GLY A 214 4.65 9.10 -7.99
N MET A 215 5.08 9.98 -7.09
CA MET A 215 4.49 11.31 -6.92
C MET A 215 4.71 12.22 -8.12
N GLY A 216 5.88 12.13 -8.76
CA GLY A 216 6.19 12.89 -9.98
C GLY A 216 5.25 12.51 -11.13
N LEU A 217 5.09 11.21 -11.40
CA LEU A 217 4.20 10.75 -12.47
C LEU A 217 2.71 10.97 -12.11
N ALA A 218 2.32 10.80 -10.85
CA ALA A 218 0.98 11.17 -10.39
C ALA A 218 0.70 12.66 -10.63
N GLY A 219 1.66 13.53 -10.33
CA GLY A 219 1.58 14.97 -10.61
C GLY A 219 1.43 15.28 -12.09
N ALA A 220 2.23 14.66 -12.96
CA ALA A 220 2.13 14.84 -14.41
C ALA A 220 0.76 14.40 -14.94
N VAL A 221 0.29 13.22 -14.53
CA VAL A 221 -1.04 12.72 -14.91
C VAL A 221 -2.14 13.65 -14.44
N LEU A 222 -2.15 14.09 -13.18
CA LEU A 222 -3.23 14.94 -12.66
C LEU A 222 -3.22 16.34 -13.27
N ALA A 223 -2.04 16.90 -13.56
CA ALA A 223 -1.91 18.22 -14.17
C ALA A 223 -2.64 18.33 -15.53
N VAL A 224 -2.65 17.24 -16.31
CA VAL A 224 -3.36 17.17 -17.59
C VAL A 224 -4.87 16.92 -17.45
N LEU A 225 -5.34 16.42 -16.30
CA LEU A 225 -6.76 16.10 -16.10
C LEU A 225 -7.64 17.30 -15.77
N GLY A 226 -7.07 18.43 -15.33
CA GLY A 226 -7.86 19.64 -15.07
C GLY A 226 -7.25 20.64 -14.09
N PRO A 227 -7.95 21.75 -13.82
CA PRO A 227 -7.46 22.82 -12.94
C PRO A 227 -7.22 22.35 -11.50
N TRP A 228 -8.08 21.48 -10.97
CA TRP A 228 -7.90 20.91 -9.63
C TRP A 228 -6.66 20.02 -9.53
N GLY A 229 -6.33 19.28 -10.59
CA GLY A 229 -5.09 18.50 -10.66
C GLY A 229 -3.84 19.38 -10.68
N ARG A 230 -3.85 20.47 -11.45
CA ARG A 230 -2.77 21.48 -11.42
C ARG A 230 -2.64 22.15 -10.04
N ARG A 231 -3.76 22.46 -9.39
CA ARG A 231 -3.77 23.04 -8.04
C ARG A 231 -3.24 22.06 -6.99
N TRP A 232 -3.61 20.78 -7.10
CA TRP A 232 -3.06 19.72 -6.27
C TRP A 232 -1.54 19.63 -6.45
N LEU A 233 -1.05 19.63 -7.69
CA LEU A 233 0.38 19.62 -7.99
C LEU A 233 1.08 20.86 -7.41
N GLY A 234 0.48 22.05 -7.55
CA GLY A 234 1.01 23.27 -6.97
C GLY A 234 1.19 23.20 -5.45
N TRP A 235 0.22 22.63 -4.73
CA TRP A 235 0.34 22.41 -3.28
C TRP A 235 1.42 21.39 -2.92
N GLN A 236 1.54 20.30 -3.70
CA GLN A 236 2.61 19.32 -3.49
C GLN A 236 3.99 19.94 -3.73
N LEU A 237 4.17 20.70 -4.81
CA LEU A 237 5.43 21.39 -5.11
C LEU A 237 5.78 22.42 -4.03
N ALA A 238 4.80 23.22 -3.59
CA ALA A 238 5.01 24.16 -2.49
C ALA A 238 5.44 23.45 -1.19
N ALA A 239 4.86 22.28 -0.90
CA ALA A 239 5.24 21.49 0.26
C ALA A 239 6.58 20.76 0.10
N VAL A 240 6.97 20.36 -1.11
CA VAL A 240 8.33 19.88 -1.42
C VAL A 240 9.35 20.97 -1.11
N LEU A 241 9.10 22.21 -1.56
CA LEU A 241 9.97 23.35 -1.25
C LEU A 241 10.02 23.62 0.26
N GLY A 242 8.88 23.54 0.95
CA GLY A 242 8.83 23.63 2.41
C GLY A 242 9.62 22.52 3.11
N GLY A 243 9.48 21.27 2.65
CA GLY A 243 10.23 20.12 3.16
C GLY A 243 11.73 20.24 2.91
N LEU A 244 12.15 20.72 1.74
CA LEU A 244 13.56 20.99 1.40
C LEU A 244 14.15 22.08 2.28
N LEU A 245 13.40 23.16 2.52
CA LEU A 245 13.81 24.22 3.44
C LEU A 245 14.00 23.68 4.86
N LEU A 246 13.03 22.89 5.36
CA LEU A 246 13.14 22.25 6.68
C LEU A 246 14.34 21.29 6.73
N TYR A 247 14.58 20.50 5.68
CA TYR A 247 15.69 19.58 5.61
C TYR A 247 17.03 20.34 5.71
N TRP A 248 17.19 21.39 4.92
CA TRP A 248 18.39 22.23 4.94
C TRP A 248 18.61 22.92 6.30
N LEU A 249 17.55 23.42 6.93
CA LEU A 249 17.64 24.02 8.26
C LEU A 249 18.10 23.01 9.32
N VAL A 250 17.54 21.80 9.31
CA VAL A 250 17.79 20.79 10.35
C VAL A 250 19.08 20.00 10.09
N PHE A 251 19.23 19.44 8.90
CA PHE A 251 20.32 18.50 8.58
C PHE A 251 21.54 19.17 7.94
N THR A 252 21.49 20.47 7.68
CA THR A 252 22.70 21.22 7.26
C THR A 252 23.01 22.28 8.30
N ARG A 253 22.16 23.31 8.44
CA ARG A 253 22.50 24.45 9.31
C ARG A 253 22.62 24.10 10.79
N LEU A 254 21.62 23.39 11.35
CA LEU A 254 21.65 23.01 12.76
C LEU A 254 22.72 21.94 13.03
N ALA A 255 22.86 20.95 12.15
CA ALA A 255 23.90 19.92 12.26
C ALA A 255 25.31 20.52 12.24
N ASP A 256 25.62 21.40 11.27
CA ASP A 256 26.90 22.10 11.17
C ASP A 256 27.17 22.95 12.42
N TYR A 257 26.16 23.69 12.91
CA TYR A 257 26.28 24.51 14.11
C TYR A 257 26.62 23.67 15.36
N LEU A 258 26.09 22.46 15.44
CA LEU A 258 26.34 21.52 16.53
C LEU A 258 27.57 20.64 16.29
N GLY A 259 28.27 20.78 15.16
CA GLY A 259 29.40 19.94 14.79
C GLY A 259 29.04 18.47 14.56
N ILE A 260 27.81 18.17 14.14
CA ILE A 260 27.32 16.82 13.87
C ILE A 260 27.42 16.53 12.38
N GLU A 261 28.13 15.47 12.03
CA GLU A 261 28.21 15.00 10.65
C GLU A 261 26.96 14.18 10.28
N ILE A 262 26.32 14.53 9.17
CA ILE A 262 25.21 13.75 8.64
C ILE A 262 25.74 12.66 7.72
N SER A 263 25.60 11.40 8.14
CA SER A 263 25.91 10.25 7.30
C SER A 263 24.70 9.87 6.45
N ASN A 264 24.95 9.31 5.26
CA ASN A 264 23.90 8.94 4.31
C ASN A 264 22.94 10.10 4.01
N GLY A 265 23.45 11.32 3.85
CA GLY A 265 22.63 12.50 3.59
C GLY A 265 21.85 12.40 2.27
N ALA A 266 20.83 13.25 2.09
CA ALA A 266 20.07 13.29 0.84
C ALA A 266 20.96 13.56 -0.40
N SER A 267 22.05 14.32 -0.25
CA SER A 267 23.04 14.60 -1.30
C SER A 267 23.81 13.36 -1.76
N ASP A 268 24.23 12.51 -0.82
CA ASP A 268 25.03 11.29 -1.11
C ASP A 268 24.20 10.27 -1.90
N ARG A 269 22.88 10.37 -1.78
CA ARG A 269 21.89 9.49 -2.43
C ARG A 269 21.50 9.94 -3.84
N LEU A 270 22.03 11.06 -4.35
CA LEU A 270 21.84 11.52 -5.73
C LEU A 270 22.64 10.71 -6.77
N THR A 271 23.48 9.77 -6.33
CA THR A 271 24.25 8.89 -7.21
C THR A 271 23.34 7.90 -7.96
N THR A 272 23.52 7.82 -9.28
CA THR A 272 22.78 7.00 -10.25
C THR A 272 23.12 5.51 -10.20
N SER A 273 23.80 5.03 -9.14
CA SER A 273 24.28 3.65 -9.10
C SER A 273 23.11 2.69 -9.26
N LEU A 274 23.28 1.81 -10.26
CA LEU A 274 22.40 0.69 -10.58
C LEU A 274 22.04 0.01 -9.27
N SER A 275 20.80 0.20 -8.82
CA SER A 275 20.22 -0.65 -7.79
C SER A 275 20.53 -2.07 -8.23
N GLY A 276 21.23 -2.88 -7.42
CA GLY A 276 21.65 -4.25 -7.74
C GLY A 276 20.46 -5.18 -8.02
N ARG A 277 19.67 -4.84 -9.02
CA ARG A 277 18.37 -5.39 -9.41
C ARG A 277 18.48 -6.20 -10.68
N GLY A 278 19.54 -5.98 -11.47
CA GLY A 278 19.85 -6.79 -12.65
C GLY A 278 19.73 -8.29 -12.37
N PRO A 279 20.35 -8.83 -11.31
CA PRO A 279 20.26 -10.27 -11.02
C PRO A 279 18.85 -10.76 -10.66
N ILE A 280 18.08 -10.00 -9.86
CA ILE A 280 16.70 -10.39 -9.52
C ILE A 280 15.73 -10.19 -10.69
N TRP A 281 16.04 -9.28 -11.61
CA TRP A 281 15.27 -9.09 -12.85
C TRP A 281 15.57 -10.17 -13.86
N SER A 282 16.84 -10.56 -14.03
CA SER A 282 17.21 -11.69 -14.88
C SER A 282 16.59 -12.98 -14.35
N GLN A 283 16.67 -13.24 -13.04
CA GLN A 283 16.02 -14.40 -12.43
C GLN A 283 14.51 -14.44 -12.73
N ALA A 284 13.79 -13.33 -12.51
CA ALA A 284 12.34 -13.33 -12.78
C ALA A 284 12.03 -13.45 -14.27
N TRP A 285 12.91 -12.93 -15.14
CA TRP A 285 12.78 -13.11 -16.57
C TRP A 285 12.99 -14.57 -16.99
N ASP A 286 14.00 -15.24 -16.44
CA ASP A 286 14.28 -16.65 -16.70
C ASP A 286 13.09 -17.52 -16.24
N MET A 287 12.57 -17.27 -15.03
CA MET A 287 11.34 -17.91 -14.53
C MET A 287 10.14 -17.73 -15.48
N LEU A 288 9.98 -16.53 -16.05
CA LEU A 288 8.92 -16.23 -17.00
C LEU A 288 9.10 -16.98 -18.32
N VAL A 289 10.33 -17.05 -18.85
CA VAL A 289 10.64 -17.74 -20.10
C VAL A 289 10.43 -19.26 -19.95
N GLU A 290 10.77 -19.83 -18.80
CA GLU A 290 10.59 -21.26 -18.51
C GLU A 290 9.11 -21.63 -18.33
N HIS A 291 8.33 -20.78 -17.65
CA HIS A 291 6.93 -21.06 -17.30
C HIS A 291 5.95 -19.94 -17.71
N PRO A 292 5.83 -19.60 -19.02
CA PRO A 292 5.11 -18.40 -19.45
C PRO A 292 3.60 -18.46 -19.22
N TRP A 293 3.00 -19.65 -19.13
CA TRP A 293 1.54 -19.81 -19.08
C TRP A 293 0.96 -19.68 -17.67
N LEU A 294 1.54 -20.38 -16.70
CA LEU A 294 1.04 -20.42 -15.33
C LEU A 294 2.01 -19.80 -14.32
N GLY A 295 3.23 -19.45 -14.74
CA GLY A 295 4.32 -19.10 -13.84
C GLY A 295 4.80 -20.30 -13.03
N LEU A 296 5.82 -20.07 -12.20
CA LEU A 296 6.34 -21.10 -11.29
C LEU A 296 5.46 -21.36 -10.07
N GLY A 297 4.45 -20.52 -9.84
CA GLY A 297 3.64 -20.54 -8.64
C GLY A 297 3.66 -19.18 -7.94
N PRO A 298 2.52 -18.70 -7.42
CA PRO A 298 2.49 -17.56 -6.51
C PRO A 298 3.55 -17.70 -5.40
N MET A 299 4.25 -16.61 -5.06
CA MET A 299 5.36 -16.55 -4.09
C MET A 299 6.66 -17.26 -4.50
N HIS A 300 6.73 -17.97 -5.63
CA HIS A 300 7.88 -18.85 -5.93
C HIS A 300 9.14 -18.13 -6.43
N PHE A 301 9.12 -16.81 -6.64
CA PHE A 301 10.40 -16.09 -6.73
C PHE A 301 11.22 -16.28 -5.45
N ALA A 302 10.55 -16.40 -4.30
CA ALA A 302 11.18 -16.61 -3.01
C ALA A 302 11.64 -18.06 -2.76
N ASP A 303 11.33 -18.98 -3.66
CA ASP A 303 11.78 -20.38 -3.62
C ASP A 303 13.15 -20.56 -4.32
N ILE A 304 13.56 -19.56 -5.10
CA ILE A 304 14.85 -19.57 -5.80
C ILE A 304 15.82 -18.64 -5.07
N ALA A 305 16.79 -19.27 -4.41
CA ALA A 305 17.77 -18.57 -3.58
C ALA A 305 18.61 -17.57 -4.39
N ASN A 306 18.69 -16.34 -3.89
CA ASN A 306 19.60 -15.31 -4.37
C ASN A 306 19.99 -14.40 -3.18
N PRO A 307 21.15 -13.71 -3.21
CA PRO A 307 21.60 -12.93 -2.06
C PRO A 307 20.89 -11.57 -1.92
N ILE A 308 19.98 -11.21 -2.84
CA ILE A 308 19.49 -9.83 -2.97
C ILE A 308 18.12 -9.66 -2.33
N ALA A 309 17.11 -10.42 -2.79
CA ALA A 309 15.73 -10.26 -2.36
C ALA A 309 14.84 -11.47 -2.68
N ALA A 310 13.72 -11.60 -1.96
CA ALA A 310 12.69 -12.62 -2.20
C ALA A 310 11.61 -12.18 -3.23
N HIS A 311 11.86 -11.09 -3.97
CA HIS A 311 11.01 -10.60 -5.06
C HIS A 311 11.79 -9.62 -5.98
N PRO A 312 11.40 -9.45 -7.26
CA PRO A 312 12.18 -8.67 -8.23
C PRO A 312 12.02 -7.13 -8.11
N HIS A 313 11.23 -6.63 -7.15
CA HIS A 313 10.91 -5.20 -7.01
C HIS A 313 10.27 -4.56 -8.27
N GLN A 314 9.57 -5.35 -9.09
CA GLN A 314 8.86 -4.90 -10.28
C GLN A 314 7.59 -5.74 -10.38
N ALA A 315 6.42 -5.14 -10.16
CA ALA A 315 5.16 -5.87 -9.99
C ALA A 315 4.70 -6.64 -11.24
N VAL A 316 4.92 -6.12 -12.45
CA VAL A 316 4.58 -6.83 -13.71
C VAL A 316 5.45 -8.06 -13.89
N LEU A 317 6.77 -7.90 -13.72
CA LEU A 317 7.73 -8.99 -13.88
C LEU A 317 7.49 -10.07 -12.82
N GLN A 318 7.26 -9.65 -11.57
CA GLN A 318 6.90 -10.55 -10.48
C GLN A 318 5.62 -11.33 -10.77
N TRP A 319 4.54 -10.63 -11.16
CA TRP A 319 3.27 -11.27 -11.43
C TRP A 319 3.37 -12.23 -12.60
N ALA A 320 4.07 -11.85 -13.68
CA ALA A 320 4.19 -12.67 -14.86
C ALA A 320 5.08 -13.91 -14.62
N SER A 321 6.16 -13.80 -13.83
CA SER A 321 7.03 -14.94 -13.49
C SER A 321 6.36 -15.94 -12.55
N GLU A 322 5.51 -15.47 -11.62
CA GLU A 322 4.90 -16.32 -10.59
C GLU A 322 3.49 -16.81 -10.97
N TRP A 323 2.69 -16.00 -11.68
CA TRP A 323 1.30 -16.29 -12.03
C TRP A 323 1.06 -16.50 -13.53
N GLY A 324 2.09 -16.34 -14.36
CA GLY A 324 2.03 -16.48 -15.81
C GLY A 324 1.57 -15.23 -16.55
N VAL A 325 1.97 -15.13 -17.83
CA VAL A 325 1.65 -14.04 -18.75
C VAL A 325 0.14 -13.83 -18.93
N PRO A 326 -0.71 -14.87 -19.11
CA PRO A 326 -2.16 -14.67 -19.23
C PRO A 326 -2.77 -13.97 -18.03
N SER A 327 -2.37 -14.35 -16.80
CA SER A 327 -2.82 -13.70 -15.56
C SER A 327 -2.33 -12.26 -15.47
N ALA A 328 -1.05 -12.01 -15.79
CA ALA A 328 -0.45 -10.68 -15.78
C ALA A 328 -1.15 -9.72 -16.77
N LEU A 329 -1.47 -10.19 -17.99
CA LEU A 329 -2.23 -9.42 -18.97
C LEU A 329 -3.64 -9.11 -18.47
N CYS A 330 -4.32 -10.07 -17.84
CA CYS A 330 -5.64 -9.81 -17.25
C CYS A 330 -5.58 -8.73 -16.17
N VAL A 331 -4.60 -8.81 -15.25
CA VAL A 331 -4.40 -7.80 -14.20
C VAL A 331 -4.11 -6.43 -14.82
N ALA A 332 -3.20 -6.36 -15.80
CA ALA A 332 -2.84 -5.11 -16.48
C ALA A 332 -4.04 -4.49 -17.20
N LEU A 333 -4.84 -5.29 -17.90
CA LEU A 333 -6.06 -4.84 -18.58
C LEU A 333 -7.11 -4.33 -17.59
N LEU A 334 -7.33 -5.03 -16.46
CA LEU A 334 -8.28 -4.58 -15.44
C LEU A 334 -7.82 -3.29 -14.76
N ALA A 335 -6.52 -3.18 -14.44
CA ALA A 335 -5.94 -1.96 -13.87
C ALA A 335 -6.05 -0.78 -14.84
N TRP A 336 -5.71 -0.99 -16.11
CA TRP A 336 -5.89 0.00 -17.18
C TRP A 336 -7.34 0.44 -17.29
N ARG A 337 -8.29 -0.49 -17.37
CA ARG A 337 -9.71 -0.19 -17.55
C ARG A 337 -10.29 0.56 -16.35
N GLY A 338 -9.90 0.18 -15.13
CA GLY A 338 -10.28 0.90 -13.91
C GLY A 338 -9.71 2.32 -13.87
N GLY A 339 -8.42 2.46 -14.16
CA GLY A 339 -7.75 3.76 -14.22
C GLY A 339 -8.35 4.68 -15.29
N TRP A 340 -8.62 4.15 -16.48
CA TRP A 340 -9.23 4.90 -17.58
C TRP A 340 -10.65 5.35 -17.25
N ALA A 341 -11.44 4.49 -16.58
CA ALA A 341 -12.76 4.88 -16.09
C ALA A 341 -12.67 6.04 -15.08
N THR A 342 -11.68 6.02 -14.18
CA THR A 342 -11.44 7.13 -13.25
C THR A 342 -11.01 8.41 -13.96
N VAL A 343 -10.13 8.32 -14.97
CA VAL A 343 -9.76 9.45 -15.83
C VAL A 343 -10.99 10.08 -16.47
N GLY A 344 -11.87 9.28 -17.08
CA GLY A 344 -13.10 9.77 -17.71
C GLY A 344 -14.03 10.49 -16.72
N VAL A 345 -14.18 9.97 -15.49
CA VAL A 345 -14.96 10.64 -14.44
C VAL A 345 -14.31 11.95 -13.99
N LEU A 346 -12.99 11.97 -13.81
CA LEU A 346 -12.26 13.17 -13.39
C LEU A 346 -12.33 14.27 -14.45
N GLN A 347 -12.22 13.92 -15.74
CA GLN A 347 -12.39 14.87 -16.84
C GLN A 347 -13.82 15.40 -16.91
N ALA A 348 -14.82 14.51 -16.83
CA ALA A 348 -16.23 14.92 -16.83
C ALA A 348 -16.62 15.81 -15.64
N ARG A 349 -15.88 15.71 -14.53
CA ARG A 349 -16.06 16.49 -13.30
C ARG A 349 -14.95 17.50 -13.06
N ALA A 350 -14.19 17.89 -14.08
CA ALA A 350 -12.97 18.69 -13.93
C ALA A 350 -13.16 20.07 -13.28
N LEU A 351 -14.38 20.63 -13.34
CA LEU A 351 -14.74 21.91 -12.71
C LEU A 351 -15.50 21.74 -11.39
N SER A 352 -15.85 20.52 -11.01
CA SER A 352 -16.62 20.25 -9.80
C SER A 352 -15.80 20.57 -8.55
N THR A 353 -16.44 21.23 -7.58
CA THR A 353 -15.87 21.54 -6.27
C THR A 353 -16.41 20.61 -5.17
N ALA A 354 -17.20 19.61 -5.56
CA ALA A 354 -17.75 18.65 -4.62
C ALA A 354 -16.62 17.89 -3.92
N ARG A 355 -16.73 17.73 -2.60
CA ARG A 355 -15.69 17.08 -1.78
C ARG A 355 -15.37 15.66 -2.26
N ALA A 356 -16.38 14.91 -2.69
CA ALA A 356 -16.22 13.58 -3.24
C ALA A 356 -15.37 13.56 -4.52
N ASP A 357 -15.45 14.61 -5.35
CA ASP A 357 -14.68 14.71 -6.59
C ASP A 357 -13.21 15.08 -6.31
N LEU A 358 -12.97 16.00 -5.37
CA LEU A 358 -11.62 16.34 -4.91
C LEU A 358 -10.95 15.15 -4.20
N LEU A 359 -11.71 14.40 -3.40
CA LEU A 359 -11.25 13.18 -2.77
C LEU A 359 -10.91 12.10 -3.80
N ARG A 360 -11.76 11.92 -4.84
CA ARG A 360 -11.47 11.00 -5.95
C ARG A 360 -10.17 11.36 -6.65
N LEU A 361 -9.90 12.65 -6.87
CA LEU A 361 -8.65 13.14 -7.43
C LEU A 361 -7.44 12.72 -6.56
N CYS A 362 -7.49 12.96 -5.24
CA CYS A 362 -6.42 12.58 -4.32
C CYS A 362 -6.24 11.05 -4.21
N LEU A 363 -7.32 10.27 -4.22
CA LEU A 363 -7.24 8.81 -4.21
C LEU A 363 -6.66 8.26 -5.51
N PHE A 364 -7.04 8.84 -6.66
CA PHE A 364 -6.49 8.47 -7.95
C PHE A 364 -4.99 8.79 -8.03
N ALA A 365 -4.57 9.93 -7.49
CA ALA A 365 -3.16 10.29 -7.33
C ALA A 365 -2.39 9.26 -6.51
N ALA A 366 -2.94 8.80 -5.38
CA ALA A 366 -2.35 7.75 -4.55
C ALA A 366 -2.26 6.41 -5.29
N LEU A 367 -3.29 6.04 -6.06
CA LEU A 367 -3.29 4.83 -6.88
C LEU A 367 -2.23 4.89 -7.97
N VAL A 368 -2.15 5.99 -8.74
CA VAL A 368 -1.12 6.18 -9.78
C VAL A 368 0.27 6.15 -9.14
N GLY A 369 0.48 6.87 -8.05
CA GLY A 369 1.77 6.87 -7.34
C GLY A 369 2.19 5.47 -6.91
N ALA A 370 1.28 4.69 -6.33
CA ALA A 370 1.56 3.33 -5.88
C ALA A 370 1.82 2.35 -7.04
N LEU A 371 1.06 2.46 -8.15
CA LEU A 371 1.28 1.64 -9.35
C LEU A 371 2.63 1.94 -10.01
N VAL A 372 3.04 3.20 -10.01
CA VAL A 372 4.35 3.60 -10.55
C VAL A 372 5.48 3.16 -9.63
N GLN A 373 5.32 3.35 -8.31
CA GLN A 373 6.30 2.87 -7.34
C GLN A 373 6.43 1.34 -7.39
N SER A 374 5.37 0.59 -7.69
CA SER A 374 5.43 -0.87 -7.77
C SER A 374 6.29 -1.39 -8.93
N MET A 375 6.65 -0.53 -9.89
CA MET A 375 7.63 -0.86 -10.95
C MET A 375 9.08 -0.82 -10.44
N VAL A 376 9.31 -0.30 -9.23
CA VAL A 376 10.66 -0.13 -8.68
C VAL A 376 10.73 -0.54 -7.21
N ASP A 377 9.69 -1.16 -6.65
CA ASP A 377 9.60 -1.53 -5.25
C ASP A 377 8.55 -2.62 -5.00
N GLY A 378 8.61 -3.28 -3.83
CA GLY A 378 7.73 -4.39 -3.43
C GLY A 378 6.30 -4.00 -3.03
N VAL A 379 5.67 -3.00 -3.66
CA VAL A 379 4.36 -2.46 -3.23
C VAL A 379 3.28 -3.55 -3.15
N ILE A 380 3.28 -4.52 -4.06
CA ILE A 380 2.23 -5.55 -4.13
C ILE A 380 2.44 -6.71 -3.15
N VAL A 381 3.56 -6.76 -2.43
CA VAL A 381 3.88 -7.84 -1.49
C VAL A 381 3.98 -7.38 -0.04
N MET A 382 4.20 -6.09 0.22
CA MET A 382 4.36 -5.61 1.59
C MET A 382 3.00 -5.48 2.31
N PRO A 383 2.91 -5.81 3.61
CA PRO A 383 1.61 -5.87 4.30
C PRO A 383 0.88 -4.54 4.32
N ASN A 384 1.59 -3.48 4.73
CA ASN A 384 1.00 -2.15 4.84
C ASN A 384 0.56 -1.61 3.47
N SER A 385 1.40 -1.72 2.44
CA SER A 385 1.04 -1.23 1.11
C SER A 385 -0.11 -2.01 0.49
N GLN A 386 -0.23 -3.31 0.73
CA GLN A 386 -1.37 -4.12 0.31
C GLN A 386 -2.69 -3.66 0.97
N VAL A 387 -2.66 -3.37 2.28
CA VAL A 387 -3.85 -2.84 2.99
C VAL A 387 -4.23 -1.45 2.48
N TRP A 388 -3.25 -0.57 2.29
CA TRP A 388 -3.49 0.77 1.74
C TRP A 388 -4.01 0.74 0.31
N LEU A 389 -3.48 -0.15 -0.53
CA LEU A 389 -3.99 -0.37 -1.88
C LEU A 389 -5.45 -0.84 -1.85
N ALA A 390 -5.77 -1.83 -1.02
CA ALA A 390 -7.14 -2.32 -0.85
C ALA A 390 -8.09 -1.21 -0.36
N LEU A 391 -7.65 -0.40 0.59
CA LEU A 391 -8.41 0.74 1.10
C LEU A 391 -8.66 1.77 -0.02
N VAL A 392 -7.62 2.21 -0.74
CA VAL A 392 -7.73 3.21 -1.81
C VAL A 392 -8.61 2.70 -2.96
N VAL A 393 -8.42 1.44 -3.39
CA VAL A 393 -9.23 0.82 -4.45
C VAL A 393 -10.69 0.70 -3.99
N GLY A 394 -10.95 0.16 -2.80
CA GLY A 394 -12.30 0.06 -2.25
C GLY A 394 -13.00 1.41 -2.11
N TRP A 395 -12.25 2.43 -1.68
CA TRP A 395 -12.76 3.79 -1.55
C TRP A 395 -13.09 4.41 -2.91
N LEU A 396 -12.22 4.27 -3.90
CA LEU A 396 -12.49 4.69 -5.28
C LEU A 396 -13.70 3.95 -5.86
N MET A 397 -13.81 2.63 -5.65
CA MET A 397 -14.97 1.84 -6.10
C MET A 397 -16.29 2.31 -5.50
N ALA A 398 -16.29 2.78 -4.25
CA ALA A 398 -17.48 3.37 -3.63
C ALA A 398 -17.85 4.74 -4.23
N LEU A 399 -16.85 5.56 -4.54
CA LEU A 399 -17.06 6.87 -5.16
C LEU A 399 -17.45 6.77 -6.64
N HIS A 400 -17.10 5.68 -7.33
CA HIS A 400 -17.58 5.38 -8.68
C HIS A 400 -18.95 4.71 -8.59
N VAL A 401 -20.00 5.53 -8.53
CA VAL A 401 -21.37 5.03 -8.63
C VAL A 401 -21.61 4.67 -10.10
N TRP A 402 -21.49 3.37 -10.41
CA TRP A 402 -21.86 2.84 -11.71
C TRP A 402 -23.36 3.09 -11.90
N ARG A 403 -23.72 3.87 -12.91
CA ARG A 403 -25.12 3.94 -13.40
C ARG A 403 -25.41 2.72 -14.27
N THR A 404 -25.13 1.52 -13.77
CA THR A 404 -25.63 0.30 -14.40
C THR A 404 -27.08 0.12 -13.98
N PRO A 405 -27.99 -0.28 -14.89
CA PRO A 405 -29.33 -0.71 -14.51
C PRO A 405 -29.23 -1.73 -13.38
N VAL A 406 -30.21 -1.77 -12.47
CA VAL A 406 -30.29 -2.78 -11.40
C VAL A 406 -30.27 -4.16 -12.06
N THR A 407 -29.09 -4.77 -12.18
CA THR A 407 -28.95 -6.10 -12.75
C THR A 407 -29.30 -7.12 -11.69
N ALA A 408 -29.93 -8.22 -12.11
CA ALA A 408 -30.27 -9.33 -11.23
C ALA A 408 -29.09 -9.78 -10.37
N VAL A 409 -29.37 -9.96 -9.08
CA VAL A 409 -28.46 -10.53 -8.09
C VAL A 409 -27.97 -11.90 -8.57
N GLN A 410 -26.67 -12.18 -8.41
CA GLN A 410 -26.08 -13.51 -8.67
C GLN A 410 -25.77 -14.21 -7.34
N PRO A 411 -26.74 -14.93 -6.73
CA PRO A 411 -26.59 -15.50 -5.39
C PRO A 411 -25.46 -16.54 -5.31
N LEU A 412 -25.27 -17.35 -6.37
CA LEU A 412 -24.20 -18.34 -6.43
C LEU A 412 -22.81 -17.71 -6.44
N ALA A 413 -22.60 -16.67 -7.25
CA ALA A 413 -21.31 -15.95 -7.29
C ALA A 413 -21.00 -15.27 -5.95
N TRP A 414 -22.02 -14.70 -5.30
CA TRP A 414 -21.87 -14.11 -3.96
C TRP A 414 -21.55 -15.16 -2.90
N GLN A 415 -22.20 -16.32 -2.95
CA GLN A 415 -21.91 -17.42 -2.03
C GLN A 415 -20.49 -17.98 -2.25
N ALA A 416 -20.09 -18.18 -3.51
CA ALA A 416 -18.73 -18.61 -3.86
C ALA A 416 -17.68 -17.61 -3.36
N TRP A 417 -17.93 -16.31 -3.53
CA TRP A 417 -17.06 -15.24 -3.01
C TRP A 417 -16.92 -15.30 -1.48
N LYS A 418 -18.02 -15.45 -0.75
CA LYS A 418 -18.00 -15.57 0.72
C LYS A 418 -17.21 -16.81 1.15
N THR A 419 -17.48 -17.97 0.54
CA THR A 419 -16.77 -19.21 0.86
C THR A 419 -15.27 -19.07 0.58
N LEU A 420 -14.89 -18.54 -0.60
CA LEU A 420 -13.50 -18.30 -0.96
C LEU A 420 -12.81 -17.36 0.04
N SER A 421 -13.48 -16.28 0.44
CA SER A 421 -12.94 -15.31 1.40
C SER A 421 -12.72 -15.91 2.79
N VAL A 422 -13.67 -16.74 3.25
CA VAL A 422 -13.56 -17.45 4.54
C VAL A 422 -12.41 -18.46 4.49
N LEU A 423 -12.28 -19.24 3.43
CA LEU A 423 -11.19 -20.21 3.26
C LEU A 423 -9.83 -19.51 3.17
N ALA A 424 -9.73 -18.43 2.40
CA ALA A 424 -8.50 -17.65 2.26
C ALA A 424 -8.04 -17.08 3.60
N VAL A 425 -8.91 -16.37 4.32
CA VAL A 425 -8.53 -15.81 5.63
C VAL A 425 -8.30 -16.91 6.66
N GLY A 426 -9.05 -18.01 6.61
CA GLY A 426 -8.82 -19.19 7.44
C GLY A 426 -7.41 -19.76 7.26
N LEU A 427 -6.95 -19.92 6.01
CA LEU A 427 -5.58 -20.34 5.71
C LEU A 427 -4.55 -19.36 6.29
N LEU A 428 -4.74 -18.05 6.09
CA LEU A 428 -3.83 -17.04 6.62
C LEU A 428 -3.73 -17.09 8.16
N VAL A 429 -4.86 -17.31 8.85
CA VAL A 429 -4.88 -17.49 10.30
C VAL A 429 -4.12 -18.75 10.72
N VAL A 430 -4.30 -19.86 10.00
CA VAL A 430 -3.54 -21.11 10.27
C VAL A 430 -2.03 -20.88 10.10
N ILE A 431 -1.60 -20.21 9.02
CA ILE A 431 -0.19 -19.86 8.80
C ILE A 431 0.34 -18.96 9.92
N ALA A 432 -0.43 -17.94 10.33
CA ALA A 432 -0.03 -17.07 11.43
C ALA A 432 0.10 -17.83 12.76
N VAL A 433 -0.85 -18.69 13.10
CA VAL A 433 -0.80 -19.51 14.33
C VAL A 433 0.40 -20.46 14.33
N ARG A 434 0.71 -21.04 13.16
CA ARG A 434 1.89 -21.91 12.98
C ARG A 434 3.20 -21.15 13.13
N ASP A 435 3.34 -19.98 12.49
CA ASP A 435 4.64 -19.34 12.30
C ASP A 435 5.00 -18.32 13.40
N VAL A 436 4.01 -17.59 13.94
CA VAL A 436 4.25 -16.51 14.93
C VAL A 436 5.06 -16.97 16.15
N PRO A 437 4.80 -18.14 16.75
CA PRO A 437 5.61 -18.62 17.88
C PRO A 437 7.09 -18.85 17.55
N HIS A 438 7.43 -19.01 16.27
CA HIS A 438 8.75 -19.45 15.80
C HIS A 438 9.54 -18.37 15.03
N PHE A 439 9.02 -17.14 14.91
CA PHE A 439 9.67 -16.08 14.12
C PHE A 439 11.14 -15.85 14.47
N LYS A 440 11.46 -15.70 15.76
CA LYS A 440 12.84 -15.41 16.21
C LYS A 440 13.79 -16.53 15.82
N TYR A 441 13.35 -17.78 15.99
CA TYR A 441 14.14 -18.94 15.66
C TYR A 441 14.39 -19.03 14.15
N ALA A 442 13.35 -18.88 13.33
CA ALA A 442 13.46 -18.92 11.87
C ALA A 442 14.38 -17.81 11.33
N GLN A 443 14.27 -16.59 11.86
CA GLN A 443 15.14 -15.48 11.47
C GLN A 443 16.60 -15.75 11.86
N GLN A 444 16.86 -16.17 13.11
CA GLN A 444 18.21 -16.47 13.57
C GLN A 444 18.85 -17.62 12.79
N GLN A 445 18.11 -18.69 12.52
CA GLN A 445 18.57 -19.81 11.74
C GLN A 445 18.96 -19.39 10.32
N TYR A 446 18.13 -18.57 9.66
CA TYR A 446 18.45 -18.06 8.33
C TYR A 446 19.70 -17.17 8.33
N LEU A 447 19.77 -16.22 9.26
CA LEU A 447 20.93 -15.32 9.39
C LEU A 447 22.23 -16.10 9.64
N HIS A 448 22.18 -17.13 10.50
CA HIS A 448 23.34 -17.97 10.80
C HIS A 448 23.76 -18.85 9.60
N THR A 449 22.80 -19.37 8.85
CA THR A 449 23.07 -20.29 7.73
C THR A 449 23.65 -19.56 6.52
N TYR A 450 23.12 -18.38 6.19
CA TYR A 450 23.43 -17.68 4.95
C TYR A 450 24.29 -16.43 5.13
N ASN A 451 24.60 -16.02 6.37
CA ASN A 451 25.38 -14.83 6.72
C ASN A 451 24.99 -13.58 5.89
N THR A 452 23.69 -13.38 5.71
CA THR A 452 23.10 -12.37 4.82
C THR A 452 22.00 -11.59 5.53
N HIS A 453 21.46 -10.55 4.91
CA HIS A 453 20.28 -9.83 5.41
C HIS A 453 18.98 -10.63 5.21
N LEU A 454 17.98 -10.32 6.05
CA LEU A 454 16.61 -10.81 5.88
C LEU A 454 16.01 -10.30 4.58
N GLN A 455 15.24 -11.14 3.89
CA GLN A 455 14.62 -10.84 2.61
C GLN A 455 13.09 -10.91 2.75
N PRO A 456 12.40 -9.79 2.99
CA PRO A 456 10.97 -9.80 3.28
C PRO A 456 10.12 -10.25 2.09
N ARG A 457 9.13 -11.11 2.37
CA ARG A 457 8.05 -11.52 1.45
C ARG A 457 6.74 -11.61 2.23
N PHE A 458 6.27 -12.83 2.54
CA PHE A 458 5.12 -13.02 3.42
C PHE A 458 5.47 -12.54 4.83
N TRP A 459 6.49 -13.16 5.45
CA TRP A 459 7.15 -12.71 6.66
C TRP A 459 8.43 -11.93 6.35
N VAL A 460 9.11 -11.41 7.37
CA VAL A 460 10.38 -10.67 7.26
C VAL A 460 11.52 -11.58 6.81
N GLN A 461 11.53 -12.83 7.28
CA GLN A 461 12.16 -13.91 6.56
C GLN A 461 11.12 -14.36 5.52
N GLY A 462 11.35 -14.02 4.25
CA GLY A 462 10.44 -14.35 3.17
C GLY A 462 10.86 -15.46 2.21
N VAL A 463 12.05 -16.06 2.36
CA VAL A 463 12.54 -17.17 1.52
C VAL A 463 11.83 -18.45 1.94
N ILE A 464 11.32 -19.20 0.96
CA ILE A 464 10.53 -20.41 1.20
C ILE A 464 11.25 -21.70 0.79
N SER A 465 12.45 -21.56 0.21
CA SER A 465 13.31 -22.69 -0.18
C SER A 465 13.79 -23.44 1.06
N HIS A 466 13.17 -24.58 1.36
CA HIS A 466 13.51 -25.45 2.48
C HIS A 466 13.55 -26.90 2.06
#